data_AF-A0A7C3SLE3-F1
#
_entry.id   AF-A0A7C3SLE3-F1
#
_cell.length_a   1.000
_cell.length_b   1.000
_cell.length_c   1.000
_cell.angle_alpha   90.00
_cell.angle_beta   90.00
_cell.angle_gamma   90.00
#
_symmetry.space_group_name_H-M   'P 1'
#
loop_
_entity.id
_entity.type
_entity.pdbx_description
1 polymer ?
#
loop_
_entity_poly.entity_id
_entity_poly.type
_entity_poly.pdbx_seq_one_letter_code
_entity_poly.pdbx_strand_id
1 'polypeptide(L)'
;MEFCPKCGGLMLPRRRGEGLLLVCQSCGYEVKAKRPEGYAAKEVITEEKKTKVSVFTAPSGVASEEERRHMKEEYYEVFLETMIEEEAEESE
;
A
#
# COMPACT_ATOMS: atom_id res chain seq x y z
N MET A 1 -5.77 18.24 26.55
CA MET A 1 -6.59 18.32 25.34
C MET A 1 -7.23 19.69 25.31
N GLU A 2 -6.89 20.53 24.34
CA GLU A 2 -7.38 21.91 24.22
C GLU A 2 -8.26 22.01 22.96
N PHE A 3 -9.31 22.83 23.06
CA PHE A 3 -10.22 23.13 21.97
C PHE A 3 -9.92 24.52 21.42
N CYS A 4 -10.18 24.71 20.13
CA CYS A 4 -9.91 25.97 19.45
C CYS A 4 -10.87 27.06 19.95
N PRO A 5 -10.36 28.23 20.36
CA PRO A 5 -11.21 29.34 20.83
C PRO A 5 -12.05 29.97 19.72
N LYS A 6 -11.74 29.71 18.44
CA LYS A 6 -12.46 30.29 17.29
C LYS A 6 -13.64 29.45 16.80
N CYS A 7 -13.54 28.13 16.89
CA CYS A 7 -14.51 27.22 16.28
C CYS A 7 -14.92 26.04 17.17
N GLY A 8 -14.36 25.93 18.38
CA GLY A 8 -14.63 24.81 19.29
C GLY A 8 -14.05 23.46 18.84
N GLY A 9 -13.38 23.39 17.67
CA GLY A 9 -12.78 22.17 17.16
C GLY A 9 -11.59 21.69 17.98
N LEU A 10 -11.33 20.39 17.99
CA LEU A 10 -10.20 19.79 18.69
C LEU A 10 -8.87 20.30 18.11
N MET A 11 -7.95 20.73 18.97
CA MET A 11 -6.60 21.09 18.54
C MET A 11 -5.68 19.87 18.60
N LEU A 12 -4.95 19.62 17.52
CA LEU A 12 -4.03 18.49 17.41
C LEU A 12 -2.57 18.96 17.41
N PRO A 13 -1.68 18.24 18.10
CA PRO A 13 -0.26 18.56 18.14
C PRO A 13 0.42 18.25 16.81
N ARG A 14 1.08 19.24 16.24
CA ARG A 14 1.93 19.17 15.05
C ARG A 14 3.36 19.52 15.44
N ARG A 15 4.31 18.66 15.11
CA ARG A 15 5.74 18.94 15.29
C ARG A 15 6.24 19.77 14.11
N ARG A 16 6.82 20.94 14.37
CA ARG A 16 7.61 21.71 13.41
C ARG A 16 8.95 22.03 14.06
N GLY A 17 10.01 21.36 13.60
CA GLY A 17 11.35 21.48 14.18
C GLY A 17 11.41 21.00 15.65
N GLU A 18 11.98 21.83 16.52
CA GLU A 18 12.17 21.56 17.96
C GLU A 18 10.94 21.89 18.82
N GLY A 19 9.87 22.44 18.23
CA GLY A 19 8.67 22.90 18.95
C GLY A 19 7.41 22.06 18.69
N LEU A 20 6.57 21.95 19.72
CA LEU A 20 5.22 21.39 19.60
C LEU A 20 4.21 22.54 19.41
N LEU A 21 3.54 22.56 18.27
CA LEU A 21 2.44 23.50 17.97
C LEU A 21 1.12 22.75 18.03
N LEU A 22 0.06 23.36 18.57
CA LEU A 22 -1.29 22.84 18.46
C LEU A 22 -1.99 23.54 17.32
N VAL A 23 -2.51 22.76 16.38
CA VAL A 23 -3.18 23.26 15.17
C VAL A 23 -4.63 22.78 15.18
N CYS A 24 -5.56 23.70 14.98
CA CYS A 24 -6.96 23.36 14.77
C CYS A 24 -7.18 22.89 13.33
N GLN A 25 -7.75 21.69 13.14
CA GLN A 25 -8.05 21.17 11.79
C GLN A 25 -9.19 21.93 11.09
N SER A 26 -10.12 22.51 11.85
CA SER A 26 -11.32 23.14 11.27
C SER A 26 -11.07 24.57 10.76
N CYS A 27 -10.21 25.35 11.43
CA CYS A 27 -9.99 26.76 11.08
C CYS A 27 -8.51 27.16 10.90
N GLY A 28 -7.57 26.23 11.09
CA GLY A 28 -6.14 26.49 10.91
C GLY A 28 -5.48 27.32 12.02
N TYR A 29 -6.15 27.56 13.15
CA TYR A 29 -5.56 28.30 14.27
C TYR A 29 -4.37 27.55 14.89
N GLU A 30 -3.24 28.23 15.06
CA GLU A 30 -2.01 27.67 15.62
C GLU A 30 -1.67 28.33 16.95
N VAL A 31 -1.35 27.54 17.97
CA VAL A 31 -0.84 28.04 19.25
C VAL A 31 0.39 27.22 19.70
N LYS A 32 1.36 27.89 20.31
CA LYS A 32 2.54 27.22 20.89
C LYS A 32 2.12 26.44 22.13
N ALA A 33 2.40 25.14 22.18
CA ALA A 33 2.09 24.32 23.33
C ALA A 33 3.01 24.72 24.51
N LYS A 34 2.41 25.17 25.62
CA LYS A 34 3.16 25.60 26.83
C LYS A 34 3.66 24.43 27.68
N ARG A 35 3.07 23.24 27.53
CA ARG A 35 3.47 22.01 28.23
C ARG A 35 3.49 20.83 27.26
N PRO A 36 4.66 20.25 26.96
CA PRO A 36 4.77 19.14 26.02
C PRO A 36 4.33 17.79 26.61
N GLU A 37 4.16 17.68 27.94
CA GLU A 37 3.94 16.39 28.62
C GLU A 37 2.56 15.76 28.33
N GLY A 38 1.53 16.57 28.09
CA GLY A 38 0.14 16.10 27.92
C GLY A 38 -0.34 15.89 26.48
N TYR A 39 0.50 16.21 25.49
CA TYR A 39 0.12 16.22 24.07
C TYR A 39 0.90 15.24 23.19
N ALA A 40 1.86 14.51 23.76
CA ALA A 40 2.56 13.47 23.03
C ALA A 40 1.88 12.12 23.29
N ALA A 41 0.99 11.69 22.40
CA ALA A 41 0.63 10.28 22.31
C ALA A 41 1.84 9.52 21.72
N LYS A 42 2.83 9.23 22.57
CA LYS A 42 3.93 8.33 22.25
C LYS A 42 3.54 6.96 22.80
N GLU A 43 2.89 6.14 21.99
CA GLU A 43 2.96 4.70 22.24
C GLU A 43 4.35 4.24 21.79
N VAL A 44 5.21 3.94 22.76
CA VAL A 44 6.46 3.21 22.50
C VAL A 44 6.04 1.77 22.21
N ILE A 45 5.87 1.45 20.93
CA ILE A 45 5.63 0.08 20.49
C ILE A 45 6.94 -0.69 20.75
N THR A 46 6.94 -1.54 21.77
CA THR A 46 8.05 -2.46 22.07
C THR A 46 8.30 -3.41 20.90
N GLU A 47 9.54 -3.87 20.72
CA GLU A 47 9.93 -4.78 19.62
C GLU A 47 9.02 -6.02 19.54
N GLU A 48 8.47 -6.47 20.67
CA GLU A 48 7.54 -7.60 20.78
C GLU A 48 6.21 -7.39 20.04
N LYS A 49 5.78 -6.14 19.85
CA LYS A 49 4.58 -5.77 19.09
C LYS A 49 4.85 -5.48 17.62
N LYS A 50 6.12 -5.51 17.18
CA LYS A 50 6.44 -5.41 15.75
C LYS A 50 6.14 -6.75 15.09
N THR A 51 5.10 -6.80 14.28
CA THR A 51 4.84 -7.92 13.38
C THR A 51 6.06 -8.10 12.47
N LYS A 52 6.87 -9.14 12.70
CA LYS A 52 7.94 -9.54 11.78
C LYS A 52 7.28 -10.07 10.51
N VAL A 53 7.17 -9.22 9.50
CA VAL A 53 6.75 -9.66 8.16
C VAL A 53 7.98 -10.18 7.45
N SER A 54 8.13 -11.51 7.39
CA SER A 54 9.14 -12.16 6.56
C SER A 54 8.71 -12.09 5.10
N VAL A 55 9.40 -11.25 4.32
CA VAL A 55 9.23 -11.23 2.86
C VAL A 55 9.99 -12.43 2.31
N PHE A 56 9.26 -13.51 2.00
CA PHE A 56 9.79 -14.58 1.18
C PHE A 56 9.67 -14.14 -0.28
N THR A 57 10.80 -13.89 -0.93
CA THR A 57 10.84 -13.89 -2.39
C THR A 57 10.57 -15.32 -2.81
N ALA A 58 9.33 -15.63 -3.17
CA ALA A 58 9.05 -16.88 -3.86
C ALA A 58 9.98 -16.92 -5.08
N PRO A 59 10.77 -17.99 -5.29
CA PRO A 59 11.38 -18.15 -6.58
C PRO A 59 10.20 -18.21 -7.55
N SER A 60 10.04 -17.16 -8.37
CA SER A 60 9.21 -17.28 -9.56
C SER A 60 9.78 -18.48 -10.27
N GLY A 61 9.08 -19.61 -10.24
CA GLY A 61 9.52 -20.82 -10.89
C GLY A 61 9.82 -20.44 -12.32
N VAL A 62 11.10 -20.34 -12.66
CA VAL A 62 11.52 -20.21 -14.03
C VAL A 62 11.21 -21.59 -14.57
N ALA A 63 10.03 -21.73 -15.19
CA ALA A 63 9.70 -22.94 -15.92
C ALA A 63 10.91 -23.28 -16.79
N SER A 64 11.33 -24.55 -16.75
CA SER A 64 12.47 -25.04 -17.51
C SER A 64 12.33 -24.57 -18.96
N GLU A 65 13.45 -24.31 -19.63
CA GLU A 65 13.43 -23.90 -21.04
C GLU A 65 12.64 -24.89 -21.91
N GLU A 66 12.64 -26.17 -21.52
CA GLU A 66 11.86 -27.25 -22.14
C GLU A 66 10.35 -27.10 -21.91
N GLU A 67 9.91 -26.80 -20.69
CA GLU A 67 8.49 -26.58 -20.36
C GLU A 67 7.92 -25.38 -21.13
N ARG A 68 8.72 -24.31 -21.28
CA ARG A 68 8.34 -23.14 -22.08
C ARG A 68 8.24 -23.46 -23.57
N ARG A 69 9.07 -24.39 -24.07
CA ARG A 69 9.03 -24.84 -25.46
C ARG A 69 7.77 -25.66 -25.72
N HIS A 70 7.49 -26.63 -24.85
CA HIS A 70 6.29 -27.47 -24.94
C HIS A 70 5.02 -26.63 -24.90
N MET A 71 4.93 -25.68 -23.97
CA MET A 71 3.79 -24.76 -23.87
C MET A 71 3.59 -23.92 -25.15
N LYS A 72 4.68 -23.54 -25.82
CA LYS A 72 4.61 -22.79 -27.07
C LYS A 72 4.18 -23.66 -28.25
N GLU A 73 4.65 -24.90 -28.29
CA GLU A 73 4.26 -25.89 -29.30
C GLU A 73 2.75 -26.21 -29.18
N GLU A 74 2.28 -26.57 -27.98
CA GLU A 74 0.86 -26.83 -27.71
C GLU A 74 -0.04 -25.63 -28.09
N TYR A 75 0.37 -24.40 -27.74
CA TYR A 75 -0.39 -23.20 -28.10
C TYR A 75 -0.50 -23.02 -29.62
N TYR A 76 0.57 -23.30 -30.36
CA TYR A 76 0.58 -23.14 -31.81
C TYR A 76 -0.22 -24.25 -32.51
N GLU A 77 -0.21 -25.48 -31.98
CA GLU A 77 -1.05 -26.57 -32.47
C GLU A 77 -2.54 -26.21 -32.35
N VAL A 78 -3.00 -25.82 -31.16
CA VAL A 78 -4.40 -25.41 -30.94
C VAL A 78 -4.79 -24.24 -31.85
N PHE A 79 -3.90 -23.26 -32.03
CA PHE A 79 -4.15 -22.12 -32.91
C PHE A 79 -4.33 -22.53 -34.37
N LEU A 80 -3.47 -23.42 -34.88
CA LEU A 80 -3.57 -23.92 -36.26
C LEU A 80 -4.81 -24.79 -36.46
N GLU A 81 -5.15 -25.64 -35.49
CA GLU A 81 -6.38 -26.43 -35.52
C GLU A 81 -7.61 -25.52 -35.62
N THR A 82 -7.67 -24.50 -34.77
CA THR A 82 -8.78 -23.52 -34.78
C THR A 82 -8.89 -22.81 -36.14
N MET A 83 -7.77 -22.40 -36.75
CA MET A 83 -7.78 -21.74 -38.06
C MET A 83 -8.21 -22.69 -39.19
N ILE A 84 -7.79 -23.96 -39.14
CA ILE A 84 -8.21 -24.97 -40.11
C ILE A 84 -9.70 -25.26 -39.97
N GLU A 85 -10.23 -25.32 -38.75
CA GLU A 85 -11.65 -25.45 -38.48
C GLU A 85 -12.44 -24.26 -39.03
N GLU A 86 -11.97 -23.02 -38.80
CA GLU A 86 -12.59 -21.81 -39.36
C GLU A 86 -12.57 -21.80 -40.90
N GLU A 87 -11.46 -22.19 -41.54
CA GLU A 87 -11.38 -22.30 -43.00
C GLU A 87 -12.28 -23.43 -43.56
N ALA A 88 -12.45 -24.53 -42.82
CA ALA A 88 -13.36 -25.61 -43.18
C ALA A 88 -14.82 -25.16 -43.06
N GLU A 89 -15.17 -24.42 -42.00
CA GLU A 89 -16.50 -23.82 -41.82
C GLU A 89 -16.80 -22.72 -42.85
N GLU A 90 -15.80 -21.98 -43.33
CA GLU A 90 -15.96 -21.00 -44.42
C GLU A 90 -16.08 -21.64 -45.81
N SER A 91 -15.67 -22.91 -45.96
CA SER A 91 -15.71 -23.63 -47.25
C SER A 91 -16.87 -24.63 -47.41
N GLU A 92 -17.69 -24.81 -46.37
CA GLU A 92 -19.02 -25.45 -46.42
C GLU A 92 -20.16 -24.42 -46.64
#